data_AF-A0A562BAB7-F1
#
_entry.id   AF-A0A562BAB7-F1
#
_cell.length_a   1.000
_cell.length_b   1.000
_cell.length_c   1.000
_cell.angle_alpha   90.00
_cell.angle_beta   90.00
_cell.angle_gamma   90.00
#
_symmetry.space_group_name_H-M   'P 1'
#
loop_
_entity.id
_entity.type
_entity.pdbx_description
1 polymer ?
#
loop_
_entity_poly.entity_id
_entity_poly.type
_entity_poly.pdbx_seq_one_letter_code
_entity_poly.pdbx_strand_id
1 'polypeptide(L)'
;MRLSELPRRTAAIVVSVDDIAPQDPIARRLRELGFVPGEAVQIITYGPFGKDPLVAQVGATRFALRRAEAARVTVRVATASVPSGADNAAAPHDESRAVEYAELRADQRPHADAGRRTA
;
A
#
# COMPACT_ATOMS: atom_id res chain seq x y z
N MET A 1 6.07 -13.20 10.26
CA MET A 1 5.56 -13.00 8.89
C MET A 1 5.49 -11.51 8.62
N ARG A 2 5.94 -11.08 7.43
CA ARG A 2 5.92 -9.67 7.03
C ARG A 2 4.65 -9.32 6.28
N LEU A 3 4.27 -8.05 6.29
CA LEU A 3 3.13 -7.56 5.48
C LEU A 3 3.37 -7.80 3.98
N SER A 4 4.62 -7.75 3.52
CA SER A 4 5.02 -8.05 2.13
C SER A 4 4.90 -9.52 1.73
N GLU A 5 4.77 -10.45 2.69
CA GLU A 5 4.69 -11.89 2.47
C GLU A 5 3.25 -12.43 2.54
N LEU A 6 2.30 -11.61 2.99
CA LEU A 6 0.91 -12.01 3.07
C LEU A 6 0.35 -12.33 1.68
N PRO A 7 -0.62 -13.25 1.54
CA PRO A 7 -1.36 -13.39 0.31
C PRO A 7 -2.34 -12.22 0.09
N ARG A 8 -2.79 -12.05 -1.16
CA ARG A 8 -3.87 -11.10 -1.48
C ARG A 8 -5.15 -11.48 -0.72
N ARG A 9 -5.91 -10.48 -0.29
CA ARG A 9 -7.18 -10.60 0.47
C ARG A 9 -7.02 -11.22 1.85
N THR A 10 -5.80 -11.42 2.36
CA THR A 10 -5.57 -11.95 3.70
C THR A 10 -5.58 -10.84 4.75
N ALA A 11 -6.41 -11.02 5.79
CA ALA A 11 -6.45 -10.16 6.96
C ALA A 11 -5.35 -10.56 7.96
N ALA A 12 -4.70 -9.57 8.54
CA ALA A 12 -3.67 -9.73 9.55
C ALA A 12 -3.75 -8.61 10.58
N ILE A 13 -3.11 -8.82 11.72
CA ILE A 13 -2.96 -7.82 12.78
C ILE A 13 -1.51 -7.37 12.78
N VAL A 14 -1.28 -6.06 12.78
CA VAL A 14 0.06 -5.49 12.93
C VAL A 14 0.62 -5.85 14.31
N VAL A 15 1.84 -6.36 14.36
CA VAL A 15 2.54 -6.75 15.59
C VAL A 15 3.56 -5.67 15.95
N SER A 16 4.37 -5.25 14.98
CA SER A 16 5.39 -4.24 15.16
C SER A 16 5.81 -3.63 13.82
N VAL A 17 6.46 -2.48 13.87
CA VAL A 17 7.16 -1.88 12.72
C VAL A 17 8.63 -1.79 13.08
N ASP A 18 9.48 -2.45 12.31
CA ASP A 18 10.92 -2.50 12.54
C ASP A 18 11.62 -1.31 11.88
N ASP A 19 12.55 -0.69 12.60
CA ASP A 19 13.37 0.41 12.09
C ASP A 19 14.64 -0.16 11.45
N ILE A 20 14.88 0.09 10.15
CA ILE A 20 16.10 -0.40 9.46
C ILE A 20 17.32 0.44 9.82
N ALA A 21 17.10 1.73 10.13
CA ALA A 21 18.12 2.69 10.50
C ALA A 21 17.70 3.44 11.77
N PRO A 22 18.66 4.02 12.52
CA PRO A 22 18.34 4.95 13.59
C PRO A 22 17.43 6.06 13.06
N GLN A 23 16.27 6.26 13.70
CA GLN A 23 15.26 7.25 13.31
C GLN A 23 14.75 7.09 11.86
N ASP A 24 14.49 5.86 11.41
CA ASP A 24 13.95 5.59 10.07
C ASP A 24 12.65 6.40 9.81
N PRO A 25 12.66 7.38 8.90
CA PRO A 25 11.50 8.24 8.64
C PRO A 25 10.34 7.44 8.05
N ILE A 26 10.60 6.33 7.37
CA ILE A 26 9.57 5.47 6.79
C ILE A 26 8.83 4.74 7.91
N ALA A 27 9.56 4.15 8.85
CA ALA A 27 8.95 3.45 9.97
C ALA A 27 8.11 4.41 10.84
N ARG A 28 8.60 5.64 11.05
CA ARG A 28 7.79 6.69 11.70
C ARG A 28 6.52 6.99 10.92
N ARG A 29 6.63 7.23 9.61
CA ARG A 29 5.46 7.52 8.75
C ARG A 29 4.46 6.36 8.73
N LEU A 30 4.92 5.10 8.70
CA LEU A 30 4.03 3.94 8.78
C LEU A 30 3.20 3.97 10.07
N ARG A 31 3.81 4.28 11.22
CA ARG A 31 3.09 4.42 12.49
C ARG A 31 2.08 5.57 12.45
N GLU A 32 2.44 6.71 11.87
CA GLU A 32 1.55 7.87 11.68
C GLU A 32 0.35 7.56 10.77
N LEU A 33 0.52 6.70 9.77
CA LEU A 33 -0.55 6.24 8.87
C LEU A 33 -1.49 5.21 9.53
N GLY A 34 -1.17 4.75 10.74
CA GLY A 34 -1.97 3.78 11.48
C GLY A 34 -1.45 2.35 11.44
N PHE A 35 -0.26 2.08 10.89
CA PHE A 35 0.39 0.76 11.02
C PHE A 35 0.98 0.62 12.44
N VAL A 36 0.10 0.53 13.43
CA VAL A 36 0.45 0.43 14.85
C VAL A 36 0.17 -0.98 15.38
N PRO A 37 0.91 -1.45 16.39
CA PRO A 37 0.65 -2.75 17.02
C PRO A 37 -0.81 -2.89 17.46
N GLY A 38 -1.45 -4.00 17.07
CA GLY A 38 -2.85 -4.29 17.37
C GLY A 38 -3.84 -3.88 16.28
N GLU A 39 -3.42 -3.07 15.29
CA GLU A 39 -4.31 -2.62 14.22
C GLU A 39 -4.56 -3.71 13.18
N ALA A 40 -5.80 -3.79 12.68
CA ALA A 40 -6.17 -4.72 11.61
C ALA A 40 -5.73 -4.17 10.24
N VAL A 41 -5.01 -5.00 9.50
CA VAL A 41 -4.51 -4.70 8.16
C VAL A 41 -4.89 -5.81 7.19
N GLN A 42 -5.25 -5.46 5.95
CA GLN A 42 -5.56 -6.43 4.91
C GLN A 42 -4.85 -6.06 3.61
N ILE A 43 -4.28 -7.05 2.91
CA ILE A 43 -3.79 -6.85 1.55
C ILE A 43 -4.97 -6.86 0.59
N ILE A 44 -5.15 -5.78 -0.17
CA ILE A 44 -6.20 -5.67 -1.18
C ILE A 44 -5.69 -6.22 -2.51
N THR A 45 -4.58 -5.67 -3.01
CA THR A 45 -4.00 -6.05 -4.29
C THR A 45 -2.49 -5.76 -4.35
N TYR A 46 -1.83 -6.29 -5.36
CA TYR A 46 -0.45 -5.99 -5.71
C TYR A 46 -0.41 -5.21 -7.02
N GLY A 47 0.59 -4.34 -7.15
CA GLY A 47 0.83 -3.54 -8.34
C GLY A 47 1.12 -4.42 -9.57
N PRO A 48 0.84 -3.89 -10.77
CA PRO A 48 0.89 -4.65 -12.02
C PRO A 48 2.31 -5.07 -12.42
N PHE A 49 3.34 -4.35 -11.97
CA PHE A 49 4.74 -4.67 -12.26
C PHE A 49 5.45 -5.22 -11.02
N GLY A 50 5.89 -6.47 -11.07
CA GLY A 50 6.77 -7.04 -10.03
C GLY A 50 6.17 -7.16 -8.62
N LYS A 51 4.83 -7.10 -8.49
CA LYS A 51 4.11 -7.10 -7.20
C LYS A 51 4.46 -5.91 -6.28
N ASP A 52 4.83 -4.78 -6.88
CA ASP A 52 5.17 -3.53 -6.20
C ASP A 52 4.56 -2.35 -6.98
N PRO A 53 3.85 -1.40 -6.35
CA PRO A 53 3.49 -1.29 -4.93
C PRO A 53 2.38 -2.24 -4.50
N LEU A 54 2.32 -2.62 -3.22
CA LEU A 54 1.20 -3.37 -2.63
C LEU A 54 0.19 -2.43 -1.98
N VAL A 55 -1.08 -2.75 -2.10
CA VAL A 55 -2.17 -1.96 -1.50
C VAL A 55 -2.63 -2.64 -0.21
N ALA A 56 -2.35 -2.00 0.92
CA ALA A 56 -2.81 -2.43 2.23
C ALA A 56 -3.97 -1.53 2.70
N GLN A 57 -5.01 -2.12 3.26
CA GLN A 57 -6.10 -1.41 3.92
C GLN A 57 -5.87 -1.46 5.44
N VAL A 58 -5.94 -0.30 6.08
CA VAL A 58 -5.85 -0.11 7.54
C VAL A 58 -7.09 0.67 7.97
N GLY A 59 -7.93 0.07 8.80
CA GLY A 59 -9.27 0.57 9.09
C GLY A 59 -10.09 0.82 7.81
N ALA A 60 -10.47 2.08 7.57
CA ALA A 60 -11.22 2.51 6.39
C ALA A 60 -10.34 3.04 5.24
N THR A 61 -9.03 3.18 5.44
CA THR A 61 -8.13 3.85 4.50
C THR A 61 -7.25 2.85 3.76
N ARG A 62 -6.96 3.13 2.50
CA ARG A 62 -6.09 2.30 1.65
C ARG A 62 -4.78 3.02 1.37
N PHE A 63 -3.68 2.31 1.56
CA PHE A 63 -2.33 2.81 1.38
C PHE A 63 -1.59 1.95 0.38
N ALA A 64 -0.98 2.59 -0.62
CA ALA A 64 -0.02 1.96 -1.49
C ALA A 64 1.36 2.03 -0.82
N LEU A 65 1.89 0.86 -0.45
CA LEU A 65 3.19 0.71 0.16
C LEU A 65 4.15 0.08 -0.83
N ARG A 66 5.41 0.51 -0.83
CA ARG A 66 6.44 -0.25 -1.53
C ARG A 66 6.71 -1.56 -0.79
N ARG A 67 7.15 -2.59 -1.51
CA ARG A 67 7.51 -3.89 -0.94
C ARG A 67 8.58 -3.76 0.16
N ALA A 68 9.53 -2.85 -0.01
CA ALA A 68 10.56 -2.53 0.98
C ALA A 68 9.99 -1.88 2.26
N GLU A 69 8.88 -1.15 2.18
CA GLU A 69 8.21 -0.54 3.32
C GLU A 69 7.40 -1.58 4.08
N ALA A 70 6.60 -2.38 3.36
CA ALA A 70 5.83 -3.48 3.96
C ALA A 70 6.71 -4.60 4.55
N ALA A 71 7.94 -4.77 4.06
CA ALA A 71 8.92 -5.68 4.66
C ALA A 71 9.33 -5.29 6.08
N ARG A 72 9.13 -4.02 6.49
CA ARG A 72 9.38 -3.54 7.86
C ARG A 72 8.23 -3.84 8.81
N VAL A 73 7.02 -4.09 8.29
CA VAL A 73 5.83 -4.29 9.11
C VAL A 73 5.69 -5.78 9.44
N THR A 74 5.85 -6.11 10.71
CA THR A 74 5.57 -7.45 11.24
C THR A 74 4.09 -7.57 11.49
N VAL A 75 3.49 -8.66 11.01
CA VAL A 75 2.06 -8.92 11.13
C VAL A 75 1.82 -10.33 11.62
N ARG A 76 0.60 -10.60 12.07
CA ARG A 76 0.11 -11.92 12.43
C ARG A 76 -1.22 -12.16 11.73
N VAL A 77 -1.32 -13.20 10.90
CA VAL A 77 -2.57 -13.57 10.21
C VAL A 77 -3.71 -13.65 11.22
N ALA A 78 -4.76 -12.87 10.96
CA ALA A 78 -5.99 -12.94 11.72
C ALA A 78 -6.75 -14.14 11.18
N THR A 79 -6.82 -15.22 11.96
CA THR A 79 -7.62 -16.38 11.59
C THR A 79 -9.11 -16.03 11.75
N ALA A 80 -9.69 -15.39 10.74
CA ALA A 80 -11.13 -15.39 10.54
C ALA A 80 -11.43 -16.61 9.66
N SER A 81 -11.97 -17.65 10.30
CA SER A 81 -12.34 -18.90 9.62
C SER A 81 -13.36 -18.64 8.51
N VAL A 82 -12.93 -18.74 7.25
CA VAL A 82 -13.65 -19.52 6.24
C VAL A 82 -12.61 -20.14 5.30
N PRO A 83 -12.46 -21.48 5.29
CA PRO A 83 -11.83 -22.17 4.19
C PRO A 83 -12.89 -22.35 3.10
N SER A 84 -12.68 -21.81 1.92
CA SER A 84 -13.36 -22.36 0.75
C SER A 84 -12.46 -22.27 -0.46
N GLY A 85 -12.05 -23.46 -0.90
CA GLY A 85 -11.10 -23.67 -1.97
C GLY A 85 -11.53 -23.00 -3.26
N ALA A 86 -10.61 -22.25 -3.82
CA ALA A 86 -10.53 -22.03 -5.24
C ALA A 86 -9.11 -21.55 -5.52
N ASP A 87 -8.36 -22.41 -6.19
CA ASP A 87 -7.33 -22.01 -7.13
C ASP A 87 -7.72 -20.67 -7.75
N ASN A 88 -6.94 -19.62 -7.50
CA ASN A 88 -7.05 -18.40 -8.27
C ASN A 88 -5.65 -17.97 -8.66
N ALA A 89 -5.22 -18.67 -9.71
CA ALA A 89 -4.37 -18.16 -10.78
C ALA A 89 -4.38 -16.63 -10.85
N ALA A 90 -3.21 -16.08 -11.14
CA ALA A 90 -3.07 -14.73 -11.68
C ALA A 90 -4.22 -14.45 -12.66
N ALA A 91 -5.17 -13.61 -12.26
CA ALA A 91 -6.21 -13.17 -13.17
C ALA A 91 -5.53 -12.41 -14.32
N PRO A 92 -5.91 -12.66 -15.58
CA PRO A 92 -5.48 -11.85 -16.70
C PRO A 92 -6.09 -10.47 -16.48
N HIS A 93 -5.24 -9.46 -16.32
CA HIS A 93 -5.70 -8.09 -16.14
C HIS A 93 -6.22 -7.59 -17.49
N ASP A 94 -7.48 -7.16 -17.53
CA ASP A 94 -7.93 -6.19 -18.52
C ASP A 94 -7.19 -4.88 -18.24
N GLU A 95 -6.18 -4.61 -19.06
CA GLU A 95 -5.18 -3.54 -18.94
C GLU A 95 -5.78 -2.14 -19.15
N SER A 96 -7.05 -2.04 -19.51
CA SER A 96 -7.62 -0.81 -20.07
C SER A 96 -8.07 0.22 -19.03
N ARG A 97 -8.30 -0.16 -17.76
CA ARG A 97 -8.86 0.74 -16.72
C ARG A 97 -7.84 1.34 -15.75
N ALA A 98 -6.62 0.82 -15.69
CA ALA A 98 -5.60 1.28 -14.74
C ALA A 98 -4.85 2.54 -15.23
N VAL A 99 -4.79 2.75 -16.54
CA VAL A 99 -4.14 3.92 -17.17
C VAL A 99 -4.92 5.20 -16.89
N GLU A 100 -6.25 5.09 -16.83
CA GLU A 100 -7.17 6.22 -16.62
C GLU A 100 -6.93 6.95 -15.28
N TYR A 101 -6.54 6.24 -14.22
CA TYR A 101 -6.25 6.85 -12.92
C TYR A 101 -4.86 7.49 -12.81
N ALA A 102 -3.91 7.11 -13.67
CA ALA A 102 -2.56 7.69 -13.68
C ALA A 102 -2.50 8.99 -14.50
N GLU A 103 -3.26 9.07 -15.61
CA GLU A 103 -3.30 10.25 -16.47
C GLU A 103 -4.13 11.39 -15.87
N LEU A 104 -5.18 11.10 -15.10
CA LEU A 104 -6.01 12.12 -14.41
C LEU A 104 -5.24 12.98 -13.39
N ARG A 105 -4.06 12.54 -12.93
CA ARG A 105 -3.24 13.29 -11.95
C ARG A 105 -2.13 14.14 -12.57
N ALA A 106 -1.86 14.00 -13.87
CA ALA A 106 -0.76 14.70 -14.55
C ALA A 106 -1.12 16.13 -14.99
N ASP A 107 -2.40 16.50 -15.00
CA ASP A 107 -2.88 17.80 -15.50
C ASP A 107 -2.85 18.94 -14.46
N GLN A 108 -2.40 18.67 -13.23
CA GLN A 108 -2.21 19.71 -12.21
C GLN A 108 -0.76 20.18 -12.17
N ARG A 109 -0.35 20.93 -13.20
CA ARG A 109 0.73 21.92 -13.05
C ARG A 109 0.15 23.25 -12.55
N PRO A 110 0.89 23.98 -11.70
CA PRO A 110 0.39 25.12 -10.96
C PRO A 110 0.24 26.36 -11.85
N HIS A 111 -0.90 27.05 -11.74
CA HIS A 111 -1.07 28.40 -12.27
C HIS A 111 -0.27 29.38 -11.38
N ALA A 112 1.06 29.35 -11.48
CA ALA A 112 1.94 30.38 -10.96
C ALA A 112 2.15 31.41 -12.07
N ASP A 113 1.33 32.47 -12.10
CA ASP A 113 1.65 33.65 -12.90
C ASP A 113 2.45 34.63 -12.03
N ALA A 114 3.75 34.69 -12.31
CA ALA A 114 4.66 35.71 -11.81
C ALA A 114 5.13 36.57 -12.99
N GLY A 115 4.43 37.67 -13.22
CA GLY A 115 4.95 39.02 -13.47
C GLY A 115 5.92 39.31 -14.64
N ARG A 116 5.56 40.32 -15.46
CA ARG A 116 6.39 41.48 -15.92
C ARG A 116 5.59 42.27 -16.96
N ARG A 117 5.26 43.55 -16.73
CA ARG A 117 6.06 44.76 -17.08
C ARG A 117 6.53 44.83 -18.54
N THR A 118 5.78 45.57 -19.36
CA THR A 118 6.18 46.55 -20.40
C THR A 118 4.95 47.47 -20.54
N ALA A 119 4.99 48.79 -20.37
CA ALA A 119 5.87 49.80 -20.97
C ALA A 119 6.08 51.01 -20.03
#